data_AF-A0AAE6RF56-F1
#
_entry.id   AF-A0AAE6RF56-F1
#
_cell.length_a   1.000
_cell.length_b   1.000
_cell.length_c   1.000
_cell.angle_alpha   90.00
_cell.angle_beta   90.00
_cell.angle_gamma   90.00
#
_symmetry.space_group_name_H-M   'P 1'
#
loop_
_entity.id
_entity.type
_entity.pdbx_description
1 polymer ?
#
loop_
_entity_poly.entity_id
_entity_poly.type
_entity_poly.pdbx_seq_one_letter_code
_entity_poly.pdbx_strand_id
1 'polypeptide(L)'
;MDEYTTSDAGTPPIDQLDLTAHGVLGHFAKSSRNARLVSFLMTMDRLDRWAVDFDEDAPAQQFEIQLLMQEIQAFVEAYARALHQVPQHFAELLAHLTSSRCMYLVRYVAQRNEAFTRALAPLLAGDLSQPAALMAFRHRLDAFSKAHLLSEIFSGERLREISQIMESYADV
;
A
#
# COMPACT_ATOMS: atom_id res chain seq x y z
N MET A 1 -12.96 20.87 12.25
CA MET A 1 -13.13 19.42 12.06
C MET A 1 -11.87 18.99 11.36
N ASP A 2 -10.98 18.36 12.10
CA ASP A 2 -9.54 18.41 11.86
C ASP A 2 -9.15 17.62 10.61
N GLU A 3 -8.55 18.33 9.66
CA GLU A 3 -7.80 17.73 8.56
C GLU A 3 -6.61 17.00 9.19
N TYR A 4 -6.73 15.68 9.36
CA TYR A 4 -5.60 14.81 9.60
C TYR A 4 -4.70 14.88 8.36
N THR A 5 -3.82 15.88 8.33
CA THR A 5 -2.70 15.92 7.42
C THR A 5 -1.79 14.77 7.85
N THR A 6 -2.02 13.59 7.31
CA THR A 6 -1.04 12.51 7.36
C THR A 6 0.21 13.07 6.70
N SER A 7 1.17 13.46 7.53
CA SER A 7 2.48 13.95 7.10
C SER A 7 3.10 12.91 6.17
N ASP A 8 3.01 13.15 4.86
CA ASP A 8 3.70 12.39 3.80
C ASP A 8 5.20 12.69 3.80
N ALA A 9 5.75 13.23 4.90
CA ALA A 9 7.10 13.76 5.01
C ALA A 9 8.22 12.70 5.05
N GLY A 10 7.96 11.48 4.59
CA GLY A 10 8.90 10.37 4.71
C GLY A 10 9.17 9.58 3.45
N THR A 11 8.24 9.53 2.50
CA THR A 11 8.36 8.64 1.33
C THR A 11 8.51 9.50 0.07
N PRO A 12 9.49 9.24 -0.80
CA PRO A 12 9.70 10.06 -1.99
C PRO A 12 8.49 10.02 -2.94
N PRO A 13 8.34 11.02 -3.83
CA PRO A 13 7.39 10.93 -4.92
C PRO A 13 7.76 9.78 -5.86
N ILE A 14 6.77 9.27 -6.60
CA ILE A 14 6.98 8.32 -7.68
C ILE A 14 6.96 9.09 -9.00
N ASP A 15 8.12 9.36 -9.59
CA ASP A 15 8.22 10.11 -10.84
C ASP A 15 7.94 9.23 -12.07
N GLN A 16 8.48 8.00 -12.05
CA GLN A 16 8.29 6.98 -13.07
C GLN A 16 7.74 5.71 -12.42
N LEU A 17 6.76 5.08 -13.05
CA LEU A 17 6.20 3.82 -12.56
C LEU A 17 7.15 2.68 -12.92
N ASP A 18 7.52 1.86 -11.94
CA ASP A 18 8.29 0.64 -12.14
C ASP A 18 7.62 -0.48 -11.34
N LEU A 19 6.89 -1.36 -12.03
CA LEU A 19 6.18 -2.49 -11.42
C LEU A 19 7.04 -3.75 -11.24
N THR A 20 8.35 -3.68 -11.44
CA THR A 20 9.23 -4.79 -11.03
C THR A 20 9.25 -4.91 -9.51
N ALA A 21 9.40 -6.12 -8.94
CA ALA A 21 9.49 -6.27 -7.49
C ALA A 21 10.64 -5.43 -6.89
N HIS A 22 11.76 -5.31 -7.62
CA HIS A 22 12.87 -4.46 -7.20
C HIS A 22 12.52 -2.97 -7.21
N GLY A 23 11.83 -2.48 -8.24
CA GLY A 23 11.38 -1.09 -8.32
C GLY A 23 10.41 -0.72 -7.21
N VAL A 24 9.42 -1.59 -6.97
CA VAL A 24 8.38 -1.42 -5.94
C VAL A 24 8.99 -1.43 -4.54
N LEU A 25 9.74 -2.48 -4.18
CA LEU A 25 10.36 -2.58 -2.86
C LEU A 25 11.44 -1.51 -2.68
N GLY A 26 12.21 -1.22 -3.72
CA GLY A 26 13.22 -0.16 -3.74
C GLY A 26 12.62 1.23 -3.51
N HIS A 27 11.39 1.48 -3.94
CA HIS A 27 10.67 2.71 -3.62
C HIS A 27 10.33 2.82 -2.13
N PHE A 28 9.71 1.78 -1.57
CA PHE A 28 9.39 1.78 -0.13
C PHE A 28 10.65 1.81 0.74
N ALA A 29 11.74 1.23 0.25
CA ALA A 29 13.05 1.27 0.87
C ALA A 29 13.75 2.64 0.77
N LYS A 30 13.17 3.65 0.12
CA LYS A 30 13.68 5.03 0.18
C LYS A 30 12.93 5.86 1.23
N SER A 31 11.90 5.29 1.85
CA SER A 31 11.15 5.96 2.91
C SER A 31 11.95 6.06 4.20
N SER A 32 11.77 7.12 4.99
CA SER A 32 12.37 7.31 6.31
C SER A 32 12.01 6.21 7.34
N ARG A 33 11.03 5.34 7.02
CA ARG A 33 10.59 4.17 7.82
C ARG A 33 11.04 2.81 7.24
N ASN A 34 12.10 2.89 6.46
CA ASN A 34 12.72 1.94 5.54
C ASN A 34 12.51 0.43 5.82
N ALA A 35 13.11 -0.13 6.87
CA ALA A 35 13.19 -1.59 7.01
C ALA A 35 11.88 -2.26 7.49
N ARG A 36 11.14 -1.61 8.40
CA ARG A 36 9.92 -2.21 8.98
C ARG A 36 8.78 -2.22 7.97
N LEU A 37 8.62 -1.13 7.22
CA LEU A 37 7.60 -1.04 6.17
C LEU A 37 7.84 -2.07 5.07
N VAL A 38 9.09 -2.19 4.60
CA VAL A 38 9.45 -3.20 3.59
C VAL A 38 9.21 -4.61 4.12
N SER A 39 9.64 -4.93 5.35
CA SER A 39 9.38 -6.25 5.95
C SER A 39 7.89 -6.55 6.11
N PHE A 40 7.08 -5.55 6.44
CA PHE A 40 5.63 -5.69 6.53
C PHE A 40 5.01 -5.99 5.16
N LEU A 41 5.37 -5.22 4.13
CA LEU A 41 4.90 -5.44 2.76
C LEU A 41 5.28 -6.83 2.24
N MET A 42 6.54 -7.26 2.43
CA MET A 42 6.96 -8.62 2.05
C MET A 42 6.19 -9.72 2.79
N THR A 43 5.78 -9.45 4.04
CA THR A 43 4.95 -10.40 4.81
C THR A 43 3.53 -10.45 4.28
N MET A 44 2.95 -9.31 3.91
CA MET A 44 1.64 -9.23 3.26
C MET A 44 1.65 -9.95 1.91
N ASP A 45 2.66 -9.69 1.07
CA ASP A 45 2.81 -10.34 -0.24
C ASP A 45 2.88 -11.87 -0.09
N ARG A 46 3.58 -12.38 0.94
CA ARG A 46 3.61 -13.84 1.24
C ARG A 46 2.25 -14.45 1.59
N LEU A 47 1.29 -13.64 2.02
CA LEU A 47 -0.08 -14.06 2.32
C LEU A 47 -1.01 -13.90 1.11
N ASP A 48 -0.60 -13.15 0.09
CA ASP A 48 -1.36 -12.89 -1.14
C ASP A 48 -1.25 -14.04 -2.17
N ARG A 49 -1.36 -15.30 -1.73
CA ARG A 49 -1.26 -16.50 -2.60
C ARG A 49 -2.27 -16.57 -3.75
N TRP A 50 -3.28 -15.71 -3.69
CA TRP A 50 -4.37 -15.62 -4.65
C TRP A 50 -4.11 -14.49 -5.68
N ALA A 51 -3.10 -13.65 -5.47
CA ALA A 51 -2.70 -12.61 -6.41
C ALA A 51 -2.01 -13.22 -7.64
N VAL A 52 -2.23 -12.59 -8.80
CA VAL A 52 -1.74 -13.10 -10.09
C VAL A 52 -0.21 -13.01 -10.22
N ASP A 53 0.42 -12.15 -9.43
CA ASP A 53 1.85 -11.85 -9.41
C ASP A 53 2.56 -12.38 -8.15
N PHE A 54 1.92 -13.28 -7.39
CA PHE A 54 2.46 -13.81 -6.12
C PHE A 54 3.80 -14.55 -6.27
N ASP A 55 3.97 -15.31 -7.36
CA ASP A 55 5.15 -16.14 -7.62
C ASP A 55 5.77 -15.75 -8.97
N GLU A 56 6.11 -14.47 -9.13
CA GLU A 56 6.66 -13.93 -10.38
C GLU A 56 7.98 -14.60 -10.82
N ASP A 57 8.70 -15.21 -9.89
CA ASP A 57 9.95 -15.93 -10.15
C ASP A 57 9.71 -17.41 -10.53
N ALA A 58 8.47 -17.89 -10.47
CA ALA A 58 8.12 -19.24 -10.91
C ALA A 58 8.39 -19.39 -12.42
N PRO A 59 9.25 -20.34 -12.85
CA PRO A 59 9.66 -20.46 -14.24
C PRO A 59 8.51 -20.69 -15.23
N ALA A 60 7.39 -21.24 -14.76
CA ALA A 60 6.26 -21.61 -15.61
C ALA A 60 5.39 -20.42 -16.05
N GLN A 61 5.45 -19.29 -15.35
CA GLN A 61 4.54 -18.14 -15.55
C GLN A 61 5.26 -16.78 -15.57
N GLN A 62 6.58 -16.79 -15.40
CA GLN A 62 7.40 -15.59 -15.26
C GLN A 62 7.23 -14.62 -16.44
N PHE A 63 7.20 -15.12 -17.68
CA PHE A 63 7.08 -14.28 -18.86
C PHE A 63 5.69 -13.60 -18.94
N GLU A 64 4.63 -14.36 -18.67
CA GLU A 64 3.25 -13.88 -18.69
C GLU A 64 3.01 -12.84 -17.60
N ILE A 65 3.54 -13.05 -16.40
CA ILE A 65 3.45 -12.08 -15.29
C ILE A 65 4.23 -10.81 -15.64
N GLN A 66 5.44 -10.92 -16.22
CA GLN A 66 6.22 -9.75 -16.64
C GLN A 66 5.50 -8.94 -17.71
N LEU A 67 4.92 -9.61 -18.72
CA LEU A 67 4.14 -8.95 -19.76
C LEU A 67 2.92 -8.25 -19.17
N LEU A 68 2.17 -8.92 -18.28
CA LEU A 68 1.04 -8.32 -17.59
C LEU A 68 1.45 -7.10 -16.77
N MET A 69 2.59 -7.14 -16.07
CA MET A 69 3.08 -5.98 -15.31
C MET A 69 3.44 -4.80 -16.24
N GLN A 70 4.00 -5.07 -17.42
CA GLN A 70 4.27 -4.03 -18.41
C GLN A 70 2.97 -3.41 -18.95
N GLU A 71 1.95 -4.24 -19.23
CA GLU A 71 0.65 -3.77 -19.70
C GLU A 71 -0.07 -2.92 -18.64
N ILE A 72 -0.09 -3.38 -17.38
CA ILE A 72 -0.66 -2.63 -16.26
C ILE A 72 0.10 -1.31 -16.07
N GLN A 73 1.44 -1.34 -16.14
CA GLN A 73 2.25 -0.13 -16.04
C GLN A 73 1.87 0.88 -17.13
N ALA A 74 1.89 0.47 -18.40
CA ALA A 74 1.54 1.34 -19.51
C ALA A 74 0.11 1.88 -19.41
N PHE A 75 -0.85 1.04 -19.01
CA PHE A 75 -2.23 1.44 -18.76
C PHE A 75 -2.33 2.51 -17.67
N VAL A 76 -1.72 2.28 -16.50
CA VAL A 76 -1.80 3.22 -15.38
C VAL A 76 -1.09 4.53 -15.71
N GLU A 77 0.08 4.49 -16.36
CA GLU A 77 0.79 5.70 -16.78
C GLU A 77 -0.05 6.54 -17.76
N ALA A 78 -0.72 5.89 -18.73
CA ALA A 78 -1.56 6.58 -19.71
C ALA A 78 -2.83 7.19 -19.08
N TYR A 79 -3.43 6.52 -18.09
CA TYR A 79 -4.78 6.86 -17.61
C TYR A 79 -4.86 7.33 -16.15
N ALA A 80 -3.76 7.48 -15.42
CA ALA A 80 -3.75 7.83 -14.00
C ALA A 80 -4.66 9.00 -13.63
N ARG A 81 -4.70 10.04 -14.47
CA ARG A 81 -5.52 11.25 -14.27
C ARG A 81 -7.04 11.01 -14.41
N ALA A 82 -7.45 9.92 -15.06
CA ALA A 82 -8.85 9.58 -15.33
C ALA A 82 -9.37 8.41 -14.49
N LEU A 83 -8.51 7.66 -13.77
CA LEU A 83 -8.93 6.48 -13.00
C LEU A 83 -9.97 6.76 -11.89
N HIS A 84 -10.16 8.02 -11.49
CA HIS A 84 -11.23 8.43 -10.59
C HIS A 84 -12.64 8.24 -11.18
N GLN A 85 -12.76 8.09 -12.50
CA GLN A 85 -14.03 7.86 -13.20
C GLN A 85 -14.47 6.39 -13.16
N VAL A 86 -13.53 5.47 -12.92
CA VAL A 86 -13.78 4.02 -12.87
C VAL A 86 -13.15 3.39 -11.61
N PRO A 87 -13.42 3.94 -10.41
CA PRO A 87 -12.69 3.58 -9.20
C PRO A 87 -12.91 2.12 -8.81
N GLN A 88 -14.09 1.55 -9.11
CA GLN A 88 -14.39 0.15 -8.82
C GLN A 88 -13.54 -0.81 -9.63
N HIS A 89 -13.53 -0.68 -10.96
CA HIS A 89 -12.75 -1.56 -11.84
C HIS A 89 -11.26 -1.46 -11.54
N PHE A 90 -10.77 -0.27 -11.22
CA PHE A 90 -9.38 -0.12 -10.82
C PHE A 90 -9.10 -0.76 -9.45
N ALA A 91 -10.00 -0.61 -8.47
CA ALA A 91 -9.88 -1.30 -7.19
C ALA A 91 -9.93 -2.83 -7.33
N GLU A 92 -10.71 -3.37 -8.27
CA GLU A 92 -10.73 -4.80 -8.61
C GLU A 92 -9.42 -5.24 -9.26
N LEU A 93 -8.83 -4.45 -10.16
CA LEU A 93 -7.50 -4.72 -10.72
C LEU A 93 -6.44 -4.75 -9.61
N LEU A 94 -6.40 -3.72 -8.75
CA LEU A 94 -5.52 -3.66 -7.59
C LEU A 94 -5.75 -4.83 -6.64
N ALA A 95 -7.02 -5.24 -6.54
CA ALA A 95 -7.38 -6.38 -5.75
C ALA A 95 -6.79 -7.67 -6.27
N HIS A 96 -6.29 -7.77 -7.51
CA HIS A 96 -5.67 -8.97 -8.07
C HIS A 96 -4.14 -9.01 -7.98
N LEU A 97 -3.53 -7.95 -7.46
CA LEU A 97 -2.08 -7.83 -7.33
C LEU A 97 -1.61 -8.06 -5.89
N THR A 98 -0.32 -8.36 -5.71
CA THR A 98 0.35 -8.36 -4.41
C THR A 98 0.18 -7.01 -3.70
N SER A 99 0.15 -7.05 -2.37
CA SER A 99 -0.05 -5.88 -1.52
C SER A 99 0.95 -4.76 -1.80
N SER A 100 2.22 -5.08 -2.02
CA SER A 100 3.25 -4.08 -2.34
C SER A 100 2.95 -3.33 -3.65
N ARG A 101 2.63 -4.05 -4.74
CA ARG A 101 2.23 -3.45 -6.03
C ARG A 101 0.93 -2.68 -5.93
N CYS A 102 -0.05 -3.23 -5.23
CA CYS A 102 -1.32 -2.56 -4.95
C CYS A 102 -1.08 -1.19 -4.29
N MET A 103 -0.31 -1.15 -3.20
CA MET A 103 -0.01 0.10 -2.48
C MET A 103 0.79 1.09 -3.33
N TYR A 104 1.75 0.58 -4.10
CA TYR A 104 2.58 1.40 -4.98
C TYR A 104 1.74 2.08 -6.08
N LEU A 105 0.82 1.34 -6.70
CA LEU A 105 -0.12 1.87 -7.69
C LEU A 105 -1.12 2.87 -7.10
N VAL A 106 -1.68 2.58 -5.91
CA VAL A 106 -2.55 3.52 -5.20
C VAL A 106 -1.83 4.85 -4.96
N ARG A 107 -0.58 4.79 -4.47
CA ARG A 107 0.26 5.98 -4.23
C ARG A 107 0.53 6.74 -5.54
N TYR A 108 0.92 6.03 -6.60
CA TYR A 108 1.23 6.63 -7.90
C TYR A 108 0.04 7.41 -8.48
N VAL A 109 -1.15 6.82 -8.42
CA VAL A 109 -2.38 7.43 -8.94
C VAL A 109 -2.84 8.58 -8.05
N ALA A 110 -2.83 8.42 -6.73
CA ALA A 110 -3.18 9.49 -5.79
C ALA A 110 -2.30 10.74 -5.95
N GLN A 111 -0.99 10.57 -6.23
CA GLN A 111 -0.06 11.67 -6.50
C GLN A 111 -0.44 12.46 -7.77
N ARG A 112 -1.09 11.82 -8.76
CA ARG A 112 -1.38 12.41 -10.08
C ARG A 112 -2.83 12.82 -10.27
N ASN A 113 -3.70 12.41 -9.36
CA ASN A 113 -5.14 12.54 -9.50
C ASN A 113 -5.77 12.78 -8.13
N GLU A 114 -5.89 14.05 -7.73
CA GLU A 114 -6.46 14.45 -6.44
C GLU A 114 -7.93 14.01 -6.28
N ALA A 115 -8.65 13.75 -7.38
CA ALA A 115 -10.02 13.24 -7.33
C ALA A 115 -10.07 11.74 -7.01
N PHE A 116 -8.97 11.00 -7.20
CA PHE A 116 -8.92 9.54 -7.02
C PHE A 116 -9.26 9.11 -5.59
N THR A 117 -8.63 9.71 -4.59
CA THR A 117 -8.86 9.35 -3.17
C THR A 117 -10.32 9.57 -2.78
N ARG A 118 -10.94 10.66 -3.27
CA ARG A 118 -12.37 10.93 -3.05
C ARG A 118 -13.27 9.91 -3.75
N ALA A 119 -12.92 9.50 -4.97
CA ALA A 119 -13.66 8.48 -5.71
C ALA A 119 -13.53 7.08 -5.07
N LEU A 120 -12.42 6.79 -4.38
CA LEU A 120 -12.17 5.53 -3.70
C LEU A 120 -12.93 5.43 -2.36
N ALA A 121 -13.12 6.54 -1.65
CA ALA A 121 -13.70 6.57 -0.30
C ALA A 121 -15.06 5.84 -0.17
N PRO A 122 -16.05 6.01 -1.09
CA PRO A 122 -17.31 5.27 -1.03
C PRO A 122 -17.14 3.75 -1.13
N LEU A 123 -16.15 3.29 -1.91
CA LEU A 123 -15.86 1.86 -2.05
C LEU A 123 -15.31 1.29 -0.75
N LEU A 124 -14.46 2.06 -0.06
CA LEU A 124 -13.91 1.67 1.25
C LEU A 124 -14.94 1.75 2.39
N ALA A 125 -16.00 2.54 2.21
CA ALA A 125 -17.07 2.70 3.19
C ALA A 125 -18.20 1.67 3.06
N GLY A 126 -18.20 0.83 2.02
CA GLY A 126 -19.27 -0.13 1.76
C GLY A 126 -19.41 -1.25 2.80
N ASP A 127 -20.31 -2.19 2.56
CA ASP A 127 -20.60 -3.30 3.48
C ASP A 127 -20.13 -4.66 2.93
N LEU A 128 -20.47 -5.75 3.63
CA LEU A 128 -20.11 -7.12 3.29
C LEU A 128 -20.80 -7.66 2.03
N SER A 129 -21.70 -6.90 1.40
CA SER A 129 -22.36 -7.29 0.15
C SER A 129 -21.50 -6.99 -1.09
N GLN A 130 -20.37 -6.30 -0.92
CA GLN A 130 -19.45 -5.98 -2.00
C GLN A 130 -18.79 -7.24 -2.60
N PRO A 131 -18.37 -7.17 -3.88
CA PRO A 131 -17.54 -8.19 -4.49
C PRO A 131 -16.32 -8.56 -3.63
N ALA A 132 -15.96 -9.84 -3.61
CA ALA A 132 -14.84 -10.35 -2.81
C ALA A 132 -13.52 -9.62 -3.07
N ALA A 133 -13.28 -9.21 -4.33
CA ALA A 133 -12.13 -8.41 -4.74
C ALA A 133 -12.09 -7.05 -3.99
N LEU A 134 -13.21 -6.32 -3.95
CA LEU A 134 -13.28 -5.04 -3.24
C LEU A 134 -13.10 -5.21 -1.73
N MET A 135 -13.65 -6.28 -1.15
CA MET A 135 -13.42 -6.61 0.26
C MET A 135 -11.93 -6.89 0.52
N ALA A 136 -11.26 -7.68 -0.33
CA ALA A 136 -9.84 -7.98 -0.20
C ALA A 136 -8.97 -6.72 -0.31
N PHE A 137 -9.29 -5.82 -1.24
CA PHE A 137 -8.62 -4.53 -1.39
C PHE A 137 -8.81 -3.65 -0.15
N ARG A 138 -10.06 -3.50 0.33
CA ARG A 138 -10.37 -2.73 1.53
C ARG A 138 -9.65 -3.26 2.77
N HIS A 139 -9.71 -4.57 3.00
CA HIS A 139 -9.06 -5.19 4.16
C HIS A 139 -7.54 -5.02 4.12
N ARG A 140 -6.92 -5.03 2.95
CA ARG A 140 -5.48 -4.73 2.81
C ARG A 140 -5.16 -3.28 3.16
N LEU A 141 -5.95 -2.33 2.69
CA LEU A 141 -5.77 -0.91 3.07
C LEU A 141 -5.94 -0.71 4.58
N ASP A 142 -6.96 -1.32 5.18
CA ASP A 142 -7.21 -1.25 6.62
C ASP A 142 -6.06 -1.91 7.42
N ALA A 143 -5.57 -3.08 7.00
CA ALA A 143 -4.43 -3.74 7.61
C ALA A 143 -3.16 -2.88 7.53
N PHE A 144 -2.92 -2.23 6.39
CA PHE A 144 -1.78 -1.33 6.21
C PHE A 144 -1.89 -0.08 7.10
N SER A 145 -3.05 0.57 7.13
CA SER A 145 -3.30 1.72 8.01
C SER A 145 -3.16 1.36 9.48
N LYS A 146 -3.69 0.21 9.91
CA LYS A 146 -3.55 -0.29 11.28
C LYS A 146 -2.11 -0.63 11.62
N ALA A 147 -1.38 -1.33 10.74
CA ALA A 147 0.03 -1.65 10.95
C ALA A 147 0.88 -0.39 11.06
N HIS A 148 0.58 0.62 10.24
CA HIS A 148 1.22 1.93 10.30
C HIS A 148 0.99 2.60 11.65
N LEU A 149 -0.28 2.73 12.08
CA LEU A 149 -0.63 3.33 13.37
C LEU A 149 -0.01 2.57 14.55
N LEU A 150 -0.06 1.24 14.55
CA LEU A 150 0.54 0.41 15.59
C LEU A 150 2.06 0.61 15.65
N SER A 151 2.73 0.77 14.52
CA SER A 151 4.17 1.03 14.46
C SER A 151 4.57 2.39 15.06
N GLU A 152 3.69 3.39 14.97
CA GLU A 152 3.87 4.71 15.58
C GLU A 152 3.54 4.67 17.08
N ILE A 153 2.41 4.06 17.45
CA ILE A 153 1.92 4.01 18.83
C ILE A 153 2.89 3.21 19.71
N PHE A 154 3.31 2.02 19.25
CA PHE A 154 4.18 1.09 19.96
C PHE A 154 5.62 1.14 19.47
N SER A 155 6.10 2.33 19.13
CA SER A 155 7.51 2.50 18.74
C SER A 155 8.41 2.22 19.94
N GLY A 156 9.58 1.62 19.71
CA GLY A 156 10.54 1.31 20.78
C GLY A 156 11.05 2.56 21.50
N GLU A 157 11.02 3.72 20.82
CA GLU A 157 11.29 5.02 21.43
C GLU A 157 10.19 5.41 22.42
N ARG A 158 8.91 5.37 22.02
CA ARG A 158 7.78 5.67 22.91
C ARG A 158 7.69 4.69 24.07
N LEU A 159 7.92 3.41 23.82
CA LEU A 159 7.94 2.41 24.88
C LEU A 159 9.08 2.68 25.88
N ARG A 160 10.26 3.08 25.41
CA ARG A 160 11.38 3.46 26.27
C ARG A 160 11.08 4.73 27.07
N GLU A 161 10.47 5.73 26.46
CA GLU A 161 10.02 6.95 27.13
C GLU A 161 8.99 6.63 28.22
N ILE A 162 7.99 5.80 27.93
CA ILE A 162 7.01 5.34 28.92
C ILE A 162 7.69 4.58 30.06
N SER A 163 8.64 3.68 29.75
CA SER A 163 9.41 2.98 30.79
C SER A 163 10.20 3.95 31.67
N GLN A 164 10.87 4.95 31.08
CA GLN A 164 11.62 5.96 31.84
C GLN A 164 10.70 6.80 32.73
N ILE A 165 9.52 7.19 32.25
CA ILE A 165 8.51 7.88 33.04
C ILE A 165 8.08 6.99 34.21
N MET A 166 7.72 5.73 33.95
CA MET A 166 7.28 4.79 34.98
C MET A 166 8.36 4.52 36.04
N GLU A 167 9.63 4.38 35.64
CA GLU A 167 10.77 4.22 36.55
C GLU A 167 10.99 5.48 37.39
N SER A 168 10.82 6.68 36.84
CA SER A 168 10.95 7.94 37.59
C SER A 168 9.90 8.14 38.69
N TYR A 169 8.75 7.46 38.60
CA TYR A 169 7.72 7.43 39.64
C TYR A 169 7.88 6.28 40.65
N ALA A 170 8.81 5.34 40.40
CA ALA A 170 9.08 4.23 41.32
C ALA A 170 10.12 4.61 42.40
N ASP A 171 10.86 5.70 42.21
CA ASP A 171 11.87 6.23 43.14
C ASP A 171 11.32 7.32 44.11
N VAL A 172 9.99 7.44 44.24
CA VAL A 172 9.29 8.31 45.20
C VAL A 172 8.44 7.45 46.15
#